data_AF-A0A3B9II52-F1
#
_entry.id   AF-A0A3B9II52-F1
#
_cell.length_a   1.000
_cell.length_b   1.000
_cell.length_c   1.000
_cell.angle_alpha   90.00
_cell.angle_beta   90.00
_cell.angle_gamma   90.00
#
_symmetry.space_group_name_H-M   'P 1'
#
loop_
_entity.id
_entity.type
_entity.pdbx_description
1 polymer ?
#
loop_
_entity_poly.entity_id
_entity_poly.type
_entity_poly.pdbx_seq_one_letter_code
_entity_poly.pdbx_strand_id
1 'polypeptide(L)'
;VNLTFLPTFQAPPYPEYIQAIVEGGVKIVETAGRSPEAYMPALKAAGIKVIHKCTSVRHALKAEKIGCDAVSVDGFECGGHPGEDDIPNMILLPRAAEELTIPFVASGGMADARSLVAALALGADGMNMGTRFIATKEAPVHENVKQAIVAATELDTRLVMRPLRNTE
;
A
#
# COMPACT_ATOMS: atom_id res chain seq x y z
N VAL A 1 -7.55 2.40 -9.25
CA VAL A 1 -7.30 0.93 -9.36
C VAL A 1 -5.94 0.61 -8.75
N ASN A 2 -5.70 -0.63 -8.33
CA ASN A 2 -4.40 -1.07 -7.82
C ASN A 2 -3.68 -1.94 -8.88
N LEU A 3 -2.38 -1.70 -9.10
CA LEU A 3 -1.51 -2.48 -9.98
C LEU A 3 -0.26 -2.92 -9.20
N THR A 4 -0.18 -4.19 -8.81
CA THR A 4 0.90 -4.71 -7.97
C THR A 4 1.95 -5.47 -8.79
N PHE A 5 3.22 -5.14 -8.59
CA PHE A 5 4.38 -5.75 -9.24
C PHE A 5 5.04 -6.78 -8.31
N LEU A 6 4.46 -7.98 -8.22
CA LEU A 6 4.98 -9.05 -7.35
C LEU A 6 6.13 -9.81 -8.02
N PRO A 7 7.02 -10.45 -7.22
CA PRO A 7 7.94 -11.45 -7.74
C PRO A 7 7.15 -12.69 -8.20
N THR A 8 6.91 -12.79 -9.51
CA THR A 8 6.17 -13.90 -10.13
C THR A 8 7.04 -14.67 -11.10
N PHE A 9 6.84 -15.99 -11.23
CA PHE A 9 7.52 -16.81 -12.25
C PHE A 9 7.22 -16.35 -13.67
N GLN A 10 5.98 -15.94 -13.92
CA GLN A 10 5.55 -15.33 -15.17
C GLN A 10 4.96 -13.97 -14.85
N ALA A 11 5.58 -12.91 -15.37
CA ALA A 11 5.06 -11.57 -15.21
C ALA A 11 3.68 -11.46 -15.89
N PRO A 12 2.66 -10.92 -15.20
CA PRO A 12 1.43 -10.51 -15.86
C PRO A 12 1.73 -9.52 -17.00
N PRO A 13 0.84 -9.41 -18.00
CA PRO A 13 1.01 -8.47 -19.11
C PRO A 13 0.76 -7.02 -18.65
N TYR A 14 1.66 -6.47 -17.83
CA TYR A 14 1.53 -5.12 -17.25
C TYR A 14 1.29 -4.02 -18.30
N PRO A 15 1.94 -4.02 -19.49
CA PRO A 15 1.63 -3.04 -20.53
C PRO A 15 0.17 -3.09 -20.99
N GLU A 16 -0.41 -4.28 -21.13
CA GLU A 16 -1.82 -4.45 -21.53
C GLU A 16 -2.77 -3.99 -20.41
N TYR A 17 -2.45 -4.29 -19.15
CA TYR A 17 -3.21 -3.74 -18.02
C TYR A 17 -3.15 -2.22 -17.95
N ILE A 18 -1.98 -1.61 -18.17
CA ILE A 18 -1.83 -0.15 -18.20
C ILE A 18 -2.64 0.44 -19.35
N GLN A 19 -2.61 -0.18 -20.53
CA GLN A 19 -3.44 0.24 -21.66
C GLN A 19 -4.93 0.19 -21.29
N ALA A 20 -5.41 -0.91 -20.70
CA ALA A 20 -6.79 -1.05 -20.27
C ALA A 20 -7.18 0.00 -19.20
N ILE A 21 -6.27 0.34 -18.28
CA ILE A 21 -6.46 1.40 -17.28
C ILE A 21 -6.64 2.76 -17.96
N VAL A 22 -5.80 3.07 -18.96
CA VAL A 22 -5.85 4.33 -19.72
C VAL A 22 -7.14 4.41 -20.53
N GLU A 23 -7.49 3.37 -21.28
CA GLU A 23 -8.71 3.29 -22.08
C GLU A 23 -9.97 3.33 -21.23
N GLY A 24 -9.93 2.73 -20.03
CA GLY A 24 -10.99 2.80 -19.04
C GLY A 24 -11.17 4.17 -18.38
N GLY A 25 -10.35 5.16 -18.72
CA GLY A 25 -10.46 6.53 -18.23
C GLY A 25 -10.08 6.71 -16.76
N VAL A 26 -9.37 5.75 -16.17
CA VAL A 26 -8.91 5.82 -14.77
C VAL A 26 -7.97 7.01 -14.59
N LYS A 27 -8.16 7.77 -13.50
CA LYS A 27 -7.37 8.98 -13.20
C LYS A 27 -6.34 8.81 -12.10
N ILE A 28 -6.48 7.75 -11.28
CA ILE A 28 -5.59 7.47 -10.16
C ILE A 28 -5.29 5.96 -10.12
N VAL A 29 -4.01 5.63 -10.07
CA VAL A 29 -3.48 4.27 -9.93
C VAL A 29 -2.66 4.20 -8.65
N GLU A 30 -2.98 3.23 -7.80
CA GLU A 30 -2.09 2.79 -6.73
C GLU A 30 -1.19 1.68 -7.28
N THR A 31 0.11 1.77 -7.08
CA THR A 31 1.08 0.72 -7.42
C THR A 31 1.70 0.16 -6.15
N ALA A 32 2.08 -1.12 -6.16
CA ALA A 32 2.73 -1.76 -5.01
C ALA A 32 3.72 -2.83 -5.46
N GLY A 33 4.53 -3.34 -4.53
CA GLY A 33 5.55 -4.36 -4.80
C GLY A 33 6.85 -3.74 -5.32
N ARG A 34 7.38 -4.24 -6.44
CA ARG A 34 8.60 -3.71 -7.07
C ARG A 34 8.38 -2.29 -7.59
N SER A 35 9.50 -1.58 -7.82
CA SER A 35 9.52 -0.21 -8.33
C SER A 35 8.66 -0.06 -9.61
N PRO A 36 7.78 0.96 -9.69
CA PRO A 36 6.93 1.22 -10.84
C PRO A 36 7.65 2.00 -11.95
N GLU A 37 8.94 2.32 -11.78
CA GLU A 37 9.72 3.24 -12.62
C GLU A 37 9.60 2.96 -14.13
N ALA A 38 9.63 1.70 -14.54
CA ALA A 38 9.49 1.31 -15.95
C ALA A 38 8.13 1.71 -16.58
N TYR A 39 7.10 1.88 -15.75
CA TYR A 39 5.72 2.14 -16.17
C TYR A 39 5.30 3.59 -15.93
N MET A 40 6.08 4.36 -15.15
CA MET A 40 5.80 5.78 -14.87
C MET A 40 5.62 6.61 -16.15
N PRO A 41 6.46 6.50 -17.21
CA PRO A 41 6.29 7.32 -18.41
C PRO A 41 4.91 7.16 -19.05
N ALA A 42 4.41 5.93 -19.18
CA ALA A 42 3.11 5.65 -19.77
C ALA A 42 1.95 6.19 -18.91
N LEU A 43 2.02 5.97 -17.59
CA LEU A 43 1.01 6.46 -16.65
C LEU A 43 0.95 7.99 -16.64
N LYS A 44 2.11 8.66 -16.59
CA LYS A 44 2.17 10.13 -16.56
C LYS A 44 1.77 10.75 -17.90
N ALA A 45 2.14 10.14 -19.04
CA ALA A 45 1.70 10.60 -20.36
C ALA A 45 0.17 10.57 -20.52
N ALA A 46 -0.50 9.62 -19.87
CA ALA A 46 -1.96 9.54 -19.83
C ALA A 46 -2.61 10.49 -18.79
N GLY A 47 -1.82 11.30 -18.08
CA GLY A 47 -2.31 12.21 -17.04
C GLY A 47 -2.80 11.50 -15.78
N ILE A 48 -2.37 10.26 -15.54
CA ILE A 48 -2.76 9.47 -14.37
C ILE A 48 -1.91 9.86 -13.16
N LYS A 49 -2.58 10.09 -12.02
CA LYS A 49 -1.93 10.27 -10.73
C LYS A 49 -1.51 8.91 -10.16
N VAL A 50 -0.28 8.82 -9.67
CA VAL A 50 0.27 7.56 -9.15
C VAL A 50 0.56 7.67 -7.66
N ILE A 51 0.01 6.74 -6.89
CA ILE A 51 0.36 6.52 -5.48
C ILE A 51 1.20 5.24 -5.43
N HIS A 52 2.40 5.27 -4.87
CA HIS A 52 3.20 4.03 -4.71
C HIS A 52 3.28 3.59 -3.26
N LYS A 53 2.97 2.31 -3.01
CA LYS A 53 3.00 1.72 -1.69
C LYS A 53 4.41 1.25 -1.31
N CYS A 54 4.90 1.73 -0.18
CA CYS A 54 6.29 1.62 0.25
C CYS A 54 6.36 1.14 1.70
N THR A 55 7.23 0.17 1.98
CA THR A 55 7.43 -0.40 3.33
C THR A 55 8.62 0.21 4.09
N SER A 56 9.27 1.22 3.51
CA SER A 56 10.41 1.91 4.13
C SER A 56 10.58 3.31 3.56
N VAL A 57 11.24 4.19 4.32
CA VAL A 57 11.53 5.57 3.89
C VAL A 57 12.39 5.59 2.61
N ARG A 58 13.38 4.69 2.50
CA ARG A 58 14.21 4.57 1.28
C ARG A 58 13.38 4.25 0.02
N HIS A 59 12.34 3.42 0.14
CA HIS A 59 11.46 3.10 -0.98
C HIS A 59 10.52 4.26 -1.30
N ALA A 60 10.01 4.95 -0.27
CA ALA A 60 9.17 6.13 -0.43
C ALA A 60 9.91 7.28 -1.14
N LEU A 61 11.16 7.57 -0.73
CA LEU A 61 12.01 8.56 -1.40
C LEU A 61 12.34 8.18 -2.84
N LYS A 62 12.55 6.89 -3.12
CA LYS A 62 12.73 6.43 -4.52
C LYS A 62 11.45 6.66 -5.32
N ALA A 63 10.27 6.38 -4.76
CA ALA A 63 8.97 6.60 -5.41
C ALA A 63 8.71 8.08 -5.72
N GLU A 64 9.05 8.96 -4.78
CA GLU A 64 9.02 10.42 -4.96
C GLU A 64 9.96 10.83 -6.11
N LYS A 65 11.22 10.38 -6.08
CA LYS A 65 12.22 10.71 -7.09
C LYS A 65 11.81 10.31 -8.51
N ILE A 66 11.07 9.22 -8.67
CA ILE A 66 10.57 8.76 -9.99
C ILE A 66 9.23 9.40 -10.39
N GLY A 67 8.72 10.35 -9.60
CA GLY A 67 7.57 11.19 -9.97
C GLY A 67 6.20 10.64 -9.59
N CYS A 68 6.11 9.78 -8.57
CA CYS A 68 4.83 9.46 -7.94
C CYS A 68 4.21 10.73 -7.34
N ASP A 69 2.88 10.85 -7.38
CA ASP A 69 2.16 12.02 -6.89
C ASP A 69 1.87 11.94 -5.38
N ALA A 70 1.88 10.73 -4.83
CA ALA A 70 1.83 10.46 -3.39
C ALA A 70 2.47 9.09 -3.10
N VAL A 71 2.66 8.78 -1.82
CA VAL A 71 3.04 7.42 -1.38
C VAL A 71 2.09 6.89 -0.32
N SER A 72 1.95 5.56 -0.26
CA SER A 72 1.26 4.86 0.82
C SER A 72 2.33 4.19 1.67
N VAL A 73 2.53 4.65 2.90
CA VAL A 73 3.59 4.16 3.79
C VAL A 73 3.01 3.01 4.61
N ASP A 74 3.43 1.79 4.29
CA ASP A 74 2.93 0.53 4.88
C ASP A 74 3.83 0.12 6.04
N GLY A 75 3.32 0.23 7.27
CA GLY A 75 4.01 -0.19 8.50
C GLY A 75 3.90 -1.70 8.76
N PHE A 76 4.65 -2.16 9.75
CA PHE A 76 4.70 -3.58 10.15
C PHE A 76 3.33 -4.20 10.47
N GLU A 77 2.36 -3.39 10.90
CA GLU A 77 1.00 -3.80 11.23
C GLU A 77 0.13 -4.11 9.99
N CYS A 78 0.65 -3.93 8.77
CA CYS A 78 -0.12 -4.16 7.55
C CYS A 78 -0.45 -5.65 7.35
N GLY A 79 -1.59 -5.92 6.72
CA GLY A 79 -1.82 -7.22 6.10
C GLY A 79 -1.11 -7.29 4.74
N GLY A 80 -0.62 -8.47 4.36
CA GLY A 80 0.19 -8.65 3.16
C GLY A 80 1.67 -8.43 3.49
N HIS A 81 2.42 -7.79 2.60
CA HIS A 81 3.88 -7.78 2.66
C HIS A 81 4.44 -6.52 3.39
N PRO A 82 4.88 -6.60 4.67
CA PRO A 82 5.44 -5.46 5.41
C PRO A 82 6.91 -5.17 5.04
N GLY A 83 7.50 -5.96 4.14
CA GLY A 83 8.93 -5.96 3.90
C GLY A 83 9.69 -6.73 4.98
N GLU A 84 10.97 -6.38 5.15
CA GLU A 84 11.92 -7.16 5.97
C GLU A 84 12.52 -6.34 7.12
N ASP A 85 12.11 -5.07 7.26
CA ASP A 85 12.71 -4.11 8.19
C ASP A 85 11.97 -4.07 9.56
N ASP A 86 10.76 -4.63 9.64
CA ASP A 86 9.93 -4.75 10.87
C ASP A 86 9.71 -3.44 11.64
N ILE A 87 9.46 -2.33 10.93
CA ILE A 87 9.24 -1.01 11.53
C ILE A 87 7.74 -0.72 11.67
N PRO A 88 7.20 -0.60 12.90
CA PRO A 88 5.81 -0.22 13.13
C PRO A 88 5.53 1.22 12.73
N ASN A 89 4.26 1.52 12.43
CA ASN A 89 3.82 2.84 11.98
C ASN A 89 4.15 3.98 12.96
N MET A 90 4.14 3.70 14.26
CA MET A 90 4.51 4.69 15.29
C MET A 90 5.93 5.26 15.10
N ILE A 91 6.81 4.53 14.41
CA ILE A 91 8.18 4.95 14.09
C ILE A 91 8.30 5.31 12.60
N LEU A 92 7.72 4.50 11.71
CA LEU A 92 7.88 4.66 10.27
C LEU A 92 7.25 5.96 9.74
N LEU A 93 6.05 6.30 10.21
CA LEU A 93 5.30 7.47 9.72
C LEU A 93 6.00 8.80 10.03
N PRO A 94 6.41 9.12 11.27
CA PRO A 94 7.10 10.39 11.53
C PRO A 94 8.45 10.46 10.80
N ARG A 95 9.16 9.34 10.63
CA ARG A 95 10.39 9.29 9.82
C ARG A 95 10.14 9.57 8.34
N ALA A 96 9.02 9.09 7.80
CA ALA A 96 8.63 9.42 6.43
C ALA A 96 8.26 10.91 6.30
N ALA A 97 7.54 11.47 7.27
CA ALA A 97 7.15 12.89 7.29
C ALA A 97 8.35 13.85 7.34
N GLU A 98 9.44 13.46 8.00
CA GLU A 98 10.68 14.26 8.05
C GLU A 98 11.43 14.32 6.72
N GLU A 99 11.23 13.35 5.82
CA GLU A 99 12.04 13.19 4.60
C GLU A 99 11.25 13.41 3.29
N LEU A 100 9.94 13.12 3.27
CA LEU A 100 9.11 13.26 2.07
C LEU A 100 8.64 14.71 1.85
N THR A 101 8.52 15.10 0.59
CA THR A 101 7.97 16.39 0.17
C THR A 101 6.62 16.27 -0.53
N ILE A 102 6.31 15.09 -1.10
CA ILE A 102 4.98 14.74 -1.62
C ILE A 102 4.07 14.21 -0.50
N PRO A 103 2.73 14.33 -0.64
CA PRO A 103 1.81 13.83 0.36
C PRO A 103 1.92 12.31 0.52
N PHE A 104 1.61 11.83 1.72
CA PHE A 104 1.56 10.39 1.97
C PHE A 104 0.38 9.98 2.86
N VAL A 105 -0.09 8.75 2.64
CA VAL A 105 -1.11 8.14 3.48
C VAL A 105 -0.49 7.05 4.34
N ALA A 106 -0.93 6.96 5.60
CA ALA A 106 -0.51 5.90 6.51
C ALA A 106 -1.25 4.59 6.20
N SER A 107 -0.57 3.46 6.17
CA SER A 107 -1.15 2.15 5.85
C SER A 107 -0.67 1.07 6.82
N GLY A 108 -1.56 0.16 7.21
CA GLY A 108 -1.32 -0.88 8.23
C GLY A 108 -1.78 -0.49 9.63
N GLY A 109 -2.54 -1.37 10.31
CA GLY A 109 -3.12 -1.07 11.63
C GLY A 109 -4.23 0.01 11.66
N MET A 110 -4.71 0.47 10.51
CA MET A 110 -5.71 1.54 10.39
C MET A 110 -7.14 0.96 10.36
N ALA A 111 -8.04 1.45 11.23
CA ALA A 111 -9.39 0.89 11.35
C ALA A 111 -10.51 1.89 11.71
N ASP A 112 -10.19 3.01 12.37
CA ASP A 112 -11.20 3.98 12.82
C ASP A 112 -10.63 5.41 12.96
N ALA A 113 -11.42 6.30 13.57
CA ALA A 113 -11.05 7.69 13.77
C ALA A 113 -9.83 7.88 14.70
N ARG A 114 -9.56 6.96 15.63
CA ARG A 114 -8.39 7.04 16.52
C ARG A 114 -7.13 6.81 15.71
N SER A 115 -7.13 5.78 14.85
CA SER A 115 -6.01 5.53 13.93
C SER A 115 -5.84 6.67 12.92
N LEU A 116 -6.94 7.29 12.47
CA LEU A 116 -6.86 8.48 11.59
C LEU A 116 -6.19 9.67 12.30
N VAL A 117 -6.66 10.02 13.51
CA VAL A 117 -6.09 11.13 14.28
C VAL A 117 -4.61 10.88 14.58
N ALA A 118 -4.25 9.64 14.94
CA ALA A 118 -2.86 9.26 15.14
C ALA A 118 -2.03 9.41 13.86
N ALA A 119 -2.52 8.91 12.72
CA ALA A 119 -1.82 9.04 11.43
C ALA A 119 -1.57 10.51 11.06
N LEU A 120 -2.59 11.36 11.19
CA LEU A 120 -2.46 12.81 10.94
C LEU A 120 -1.46 13.46 11.91
N ALA A 121 -1.50 13.09 13.19
CA ALA A 121 -0.56 13.61 14.20
C ALA A 121 0.89 13.16 13.95
N LEU A 122 1.08 12.00 13.31
CA LEU A 122 2.39 11.46 12.91
C LEU A 122 2.87 12.01 11.55
N GLY A 123 2.13 12.92 10.93
CA GLY A 123 2.54 13.64 9.73
C GLY A 123 1.99 13.11 8.41
N ALA A 124 1.12 12.10 8.42
CA ALA A 124 0.44 11.65 7.20
C ALA A 124 -0.71 12.59 6.81
N ASP A 125 -1.10 12.59 5.54
CA ASP A 125 -2.21 13.39 4.99
C ASP A 125 -3.54 12.60 4.95
N GLY A 126 -3.50 11.34 5.36
CA GLY A 126 -4.65 10.44 5.38
C GLY A 126 -4.25 9.02 5.78
N MET A 127 -5.17 8.09 5.62
CA MET A 127 -4.92 6.68 5.88
C MET A 127 -5.51 5.76 4.81
N ASN A 128 -4.83 4.66 4.58
CA ASN A 128 -5.27 3.52 3.78
C ASN A 128 -5.69 2.36 4.69
N MET A 129 -6.74 1.63 4.32
CA MET A 129 -7.28 0.52 5.10
C MET A 129 -7.45 -0.71 4.20
N GLY A 130 -7.05 -1.88 4.71
CA GLY A 130 -7.28 -3.17 4.05
C GLY A 130 -8.29 -4.02 4.83
N THR A 131 -7.82 -4.66 5.90
CA THR A 131 -8.61 -5.55 6.78
C THR A 131 -9.96 -4.97 7.19
N ARG A 132 -10.01 -3.67 7.51
CA ARG A 132 -11.23 -2.96 7.89
C ARG A 132 -12.32 -2.99 6.81
N PHE A 133 -11.93 -2.88 5.53
CA PHE A 133 -12.88 -2.93 4.42
C PHE A 133 -13.36 -4.34 4.11
N ILE A 134 -12.59 -5.39 4.43
CA ILE A 134 -13.05 -6.77 4.31
C ILE A 134 -14.26 -7.02 5.22
N ALA A 135 -14.25 -6.44 6.43
CA ALA A 135 -15.35 -6.51 7.40
C ALA A 135 -16.47 -5.46 7.14
N THR A 136 -16.85 -5.25 5.88
CA THR A 136 -17.99 -4.40 5.48
C THR A 136 -19.09 -5.23 4.84
N LYS A 137 -20.31 -4.68 4.74
CA LYS A 137 -21.45 -5.41 4.16
C LYS A 137 -21.25 -5.66 2.67
N GLU A 138 -20.68 -4.68 1.98
CA GLU A 138 -20.49 -4.60 0.53
C GLU A 138 -19.30 -5.43 0.04
N ALA A 139 -18.34 -5.73 0.91
CA ALA A 139 -17.16 -6.51 0.51
C ALA A 139 -17.59 -7.88 -0.05
N PRO A 140 -17.14 -8.25 -1.28
CA PRO A 140 -17.55 -9.47 -1.96
C PRO A 140 -16.73 -10.68 -1.49
N VAL A 141 -16.66 -10.88 -0.17
CA VAL A 141 -15.99 -12.02 0.47
C VAL A 141 -17.02 -12.86 1.23
N HIS A 142 -16.73 -14.15 1.40
CA HIS A 142 -17.62 -15.06 2.11
C HIS A 142 -17.87 -14.59 3.55
N GLU A 143 -19.10 -14.73 4.04
CA GLU A 143 -19.50 -14.22 5.37
C GLU A 143 -18.62 -14.79 6.49
N ASN A 144 -18.30 -16.09 6.44
CA ASN A 144 -17.36 -16.71 7.38
C ASN A 144 -15.98 -16.02 7.45
N VAL A 145 -15.49 -15.41 6.36
CA VAL A 145 -14.22 -14.65 6.39
C VAL A 145 -14.42 -13.35 7.18
N LYS A 146 -15.54 -12.65 6.97
CA LYS A 146 -15.87 -11.43 7.71
C LYS A 146 -16.02 -11.74 9.20
N GLN A 147 -16.75 -12.80 9.54
CA GLN A 147 -16.94 -13.24 10.92
C GLN A 147 -15.63 -13.69 11.57
N ALA A 148 -14.75 -14.38 10.84
CA ALA A 148 -13.43 -14.73 11.33
C ALA A 148 -12.58 -13.50 11.66
N ILE A 149 -12.59 -12.47 10.80
CA ILE A 149 -11.87 -11.20 11.06
C ILE A 149 -12.44 -10.49 12.29
N VAL A 150 -13.77 -10.48 12.47
CA VAL A 150 -14.41 -9.84 13.64
C VAL A 150 -14.13 -10.61 14.93
N ALA A 151 -14.04 -11.94 14.87
CA ALA A 151 -13.77 -12.79 16.02
C ALA A 151 -12.28 -12.87 16.39
N ALA A 152 -11.38 -12.50 15.49
CA ALA A 152 -9.93 -12.52 15.71
C ALA A 152 -9.49 -11.48 16.74
N THR A 153 -8.44 -11.82 17.49
CA THR A 153 -7.68 -10.89 18.32
C THR A 153 -6.47 -10.34 17.54
N GLU A 154 -5.81 -9.32 18.08
CA GLU A 154 -4.58 -8.76 17.50
C GLU A 154 -3.42 -9.78 17.43
N LEU A 155 -3.55 -10.91 18.12
CA LEU A 155 -2.54 -11.97 18.21
C LEU A 155 -2.74 -13.09 17.16
N ASP A 156 -3.78 -13.04 16.34
CA ASP A 156 -4.17 -14.12 15.42
C ASP A 156 -3.62 -13.95 13.99
N THR A 157 -2.51 -13.22 13.84
CA THR A 157 -1.76 -13.10 12.58
C THR A 157 -0.34 -13.64 12.74
N ARG A 158 0.27 -14.07 11.63
CA ARG A 158 1.65 -14.58 11.61
C ARG A 158 2.32 -14.14 10.32
N LEU A 159 3.62 -13.88 10.40
CA LEU A 159 4.44 -13.69 9.22
C LEU A 159 4.81 -15.05 8.63
N VAL A 160 4.56 -15.23 7.35
CA VAL A 160 4.95 -16.40 6.58
C VAL A 160 6.03 -16.02 5.55
N MET A 161 6.69 -17.02 4.96
CA MET A 161 7.70 -16.84 3.90
C MET A 161 8.95 -15.99 4.22
N ARG A 162 9.14 -15.53 5.47
CA ARG A 162 10.34 -14.81 5.93
C ARG A 162 11.67 -15.46 5.51
N PRO A 163 11.88 -16.78 5.62
CA PRO A 163 13.14 -17.42 5.19
C PRO A 163 13.43 -17.28 3.68
N LEU A 164 12.40 -17.02 2.87
CA LEU A 164 12.51 -16.83 1.43
C LEU A 164 12.70 -15.36 1.04
N ARG A 165 12.79 -14.44 2.00
CA ARG A 165 12.85 -12.98 1.79
C ARG A 165 11.66 -12.46 0.98
N ASN A 166 10.49 -13.00 1.26
CA ASN A 166 9.21 -12.59 0.69
C ASN A 166 8.14 -12.59 1.78
N THR A 167 8.40 -11.89 2.89
CA THR A 167 7.50 -11.87 4.05
C THR A 167 6.11 -11.36 3.69
N GLU A 168 5.08 -12.08 4.15
CA GLU A 168 3.65 -11.66 4.13
C GLU A 168 2.87 -12.17 5.34
#